data_AF-A0AA96IVI3-F1
#
_entry.id   AF-A0AA96IVI3-F1
#
_cell.length_a   1.000
_cell.length_b   1.000
_cell.length_c   1.000
_cell.angle_alpha   90.00
_cell.angle_beta   90.00
_cell.angle_gamma   90.00
#
_symmetry.space_group_name_H-M   'P 1'
#
loop_
_entity.id
_entity.type
_entity.pdbx_description
1 polymer ?
#
loop_
_entity_poly.entity_id
_entity_poly.type
_entity_poly.pdbx_seq_one_letter_code
_entity_poly.pdbx_strand_id
1 'polypeptide(L)' 'MTGKSIQPALPGFVVLQQTAAGHWRVLGEVRRKPGLTAQAARTQAIAEATGGKAKAGETYAAVLRSEWLVAQKWDPPA' A
#
# COMPACT_ATOMS: atom_id res chain seq x y z
N MET A 1 23.58 17.42 -20.90
CA MET A 1 22.65 17.51 -19.74
C MET A 1 21.42 16.69 -20.08
N THR A 2 21.39 15.41 -19.72
CA THR A 2 20.25 14.53 -20.07
C THR A 2 19.26 14.57 -18.92
N GLY A 3 18.24 15.42 -19.05
CA GLY A 3 17.16 15.54 -18.07
C GLY A 3 16.41 14.20 -17.97
N LYS A 4 16.56 13.51 -16.84
CA LYS A 4 15.79 12.31 -16.52
C LYS A 4 14.33 12.75 -16.38
N SER A 5 13.50 12.44 -17.38
CA SER A 5 12.06 12.66 -17.30
C SER A 5 11.54 11.93 -16.04
N ILE A 6 11.14 12.69 -15.03
CA ILE A 6 10.46 12.16 -13.87
C ILE A 6 9.01 11.96 -14.31
N GLN A 7 8.74 10.86 -15.02
CA GLN A 7 7.36 10.45 -15.21
C GLN A 7 6.74 10.29 -13.80
N PRO A 8 5.58 10.90 -13.53
CA PRO A 8 4.90 10.68 -12.26
C PRO A 8 4.69 9.18 -12.09
N ALA A 9 5.32 8.59 -11.08
CA ALA A 9 5.10 7.18 -10.79
C ALA A 9 3.59 7.00 -10.55
N LEU A 10 2.98 6.03 -11.26
CA LEU A 10 1.58 5.71 -11.04
C LEU A 10 1.35 5.48 -9.54
N PRO A 11 0.26 6.04 -8.97
CA PRO A 11 -0.02 5.89 -7.55
C PRO A 11 0.01 4.41 -7.17
N GLY A 12 0.59 4.10 -6.02
CA GLY A 12 0.72 2.74 -5.51
C GLY A 12 0.05 2.59 -4.15
N PHE A 13 -0.05 1.35 -3.69
CA PHE A 13 -0.46 0.98 -2.35
C PHE A 13 0.68 0.29 -1.62
N VAL A 14 0.83 0.61 -0.35
CA VAL A 14 1.55 -0.22 0.62
C VAL A 14 0.51 -1.15 1.24
N VAL A 15 0.75 -2.45 1.11
CA VAL A 15 -0.15 -3.49 1.64
C VAL A 15 0.39 -4.01 2.96
N LEU A 16 -0.47 -4.05 3.96
CA LEU A 16 -0.16 -4.53 5.30
C LEU A 16 -1.10 -5.68 5.68
N GLN A 17 -0.60 -6.59 6.51
CA GLN A 17 -1.37 -7.62 7.18
C GLN A 17 -1.26 -7.42 8.69
N GLN A 18 -2.39 -7.44 9.38
CA GLN A 18 -2.39 -7.45 10.84
C GLN A 18 -1.93 -8.82 11.33
N THR A 19 -0.89 -8.85 12.16
CA THR A 19 -0.42 -10.06 12.85
C THR A 19 -1.06 -10.17 14.22
N ALA A 20 -0.77 -11.27 14.93
CA ALA A 20 -1.12 -11.39 16.35
C ALA A 20 -0.60 -10.19 17.17
N ALA A 21 -1.27 -9.90 18.29
CA ALA A 21 -0.98 -8.78 19.21
C ALA A 21 -1.16 -7.36 18.61
N GLY A 22 -1.93 -7.22 17.53
CA GLY A 22 -2.27 -5.89 16.98
C GLY A 22 -1.16 -5.23 16.18
N HIS A 23 -0.04 -5.91 15.96
CA HIS A 23 1.04 -5.44 15.11
C HIS A 23 0.67 -5.56 13.62
N TRP A 24 1.34 -4.78 12.78
CA TRP A 24 1.16 -4.82 11.33
C TRP A 24 2.48 -5.20 10.65
N ARG A 25 2.39 -6.12 9.69
CA ARG A 25 3.49 -6.52 8.82
C ARG A 25 3.27 -5.94 7.42
N VAL A 26 4.29 -5.32 6.85
CA VAL A 26 4.29 -4.91 5.43
C VAL A 26 4.44 -6.15 4.55
N LEU A 27 3.54 -6.33 3.59
CA LEU A 27 3.61 -7.39 2.59
C LEU A 27 4.32 -6.94 1.31
N GLY A 28 4.20 -5.65 0.96
CA GLY A 28 4.87 -5.06 -0.20
C GLY A 28 4.17 -3.83 -0.75
N GLU A 29 4.73 -3.31 -1.84
CA GLU A 29 4.14 -2.22 -2.62
C GLU A 29 3.54 -2.75 -3.92
N VAL A 30 2.32 -2.31 -4.24
CA VAL A 30 1.60 -2.70 -5.46
C VAL A 30 1.16 -1.47 -6.23
N ARG A 31 1.29 -1.48 -7.55
CA ARG A 31 0.81 -0.38 -8.39
C ARG A 31 -0.72 -0.34 -8.43
N ARG A 32 -1.31 0.85 -8.36
CA ARG A 32 -2.75 1.01 -8.56
C ARG A 32 -3.10 0.72 -10.02
N LYS A 33 -4.04 -0.19 -10.25
CA LYS A 33 -4.61 -0.40 -11.58
C LYS A 33 -5.61 0.73 -11.90
N PRO A 34 -5.50 1.38 -13.08
CA PRO A 34 -6.44 2.42 -13.50
C PRO A 34 -7.82 1.83 -13.78
N GLY A 35 -8.85 2.69 -13.78
CA GLY A 35 -10.24 2.29 -14.08
C GLY A 35 -11.00 1.62 -12.94
N LEU A 36 -10.37 1.41 -11.77
CA LEU A 36 -11.02 0.83 -10.59
C LEU A 36 -11.48 1.91 -9.59
N THR A 37 -12.62 1.64 -8.96
CA THR A 37 -13.07 2.41 -7.78
C THR A 37 -12.04 2.30 -6.65
N ALA A 38 -12.07 3.24 -5.71
CA ALA A 38 -11.11 3.26 -4.61
C ALA A 38 -11.13 1.98 -3.75
N GLN A 39 -12.30 1.36 -3.58
CA GLN A 39 -12.45 0.09 -2.86
C GLN A 39 -11.89 -1.07 -3.69
N ALA A 40 -12.31 -1.21 -4.96
CA ALA A 40 -11.86 -2.28 -5.84
C ALA A 40 -10.33 -2.25 -6.05
N ALA A 41 -9.74 -1.06 -6.15
CA ALA A 41 -8.29 -0.90 -6.27
C ALA A 41 -7.52 -1.43 -5.04
N ARG A 42 -8.07 -1.24 -3.83
CA ARG A 42 -7.48 -1.77 -2.59
C ARG A 42 -7.61 -3.29 -2.50
N THR A 43 -8.78 -3.82 -2.84
CA THR A 43 -9.00 -5.28 -2.93
C THR A 43 -8.02 -5.92 -3.91
N GLN A 44 -7.85 -5.32 -5.09
CA GLN A 44 -6.88 -5.79 -6.08
C GLN A 44 -5.44 -5.75 -5.55
N ALA A 45 -5.05 -4.69 -4.85
CA ALA A 45 -3.72 -4.57 -4.27
C ALA A 45 -3.45 -5.67 -3.23
N ILE A 46 -4.42 -5.96 -2.36
CA ILE A 46 -4.32 -7.04 -1.36
C ILE A 46 -4.21 -8.41 -2.05
N ALA A 47 -5.03 -8.66 -3.08
CA ALA A 47 -4.97 -9.90 -3.83
C ALA A 47 -3.60 -10.10 -4.49
N GLU A 48 -3.03 -9.04 -5.07
CA GLU A 48 -1.72 -9.10 -5.74
C GLU A 48 -0.57 -9.29 -4.73
N ALA A 49 -0.55 -8.52 -3.64
CA ALA A 49 0.49 -8.61 -2.61
C ALA A 49 0.49 -9.97 -1.88
N THR A 50 -0.65 -10.64 -1.80
CA THR A 50 -0.77 -11.97 -1.17
C THR A 50 -0.64 -13.13 -2.17
N GLY A 51 -0.53 -12.84 -3.47
CA GLY A 51 -0.64 -13.87 -4.51
C GLY A 51 -1.96 -14.64 -4.46
N GLY A 52 -3.05 -13.97 -4.08
CA GLY A 52 -4.39 -14.55 -3.92
C GLY A 52 -4.59 -15.38 -2.65
N LYS A 53 -3.64 -15.36 -1.70
CA LYS A 53 -3.68 -16.20 -0.49
C LYS A 53 -4.33 -15.52 0.72
N ALA A 54 -4.87 -14.31 0.58
CA ALA A 54 -5.60 -13.64 1.64
C ALA A 54 -6.79 -14.49 2.13
N LYS A 55 -6.93 -14.68 3.44
CA LYS A 55 -7.97 -15.55 4.03
C LYS A 55 -9.04 -14.76 4.76
N ALA A 56 -10.22 -15.36 4.87
CA ALA A 56 -11.27 -14.87 5.75
C ALA A 56 -10.80 -14.93 7.22
N GLY A 57 -11.12 -13.89 7.99
CA GLY A 57 -10.71 -13.74 9.40
C GLY A 57 -9.34 -13.08 9.59
N GLU A 58 -8.57 -12.87 8.52
CA GLU A 58 -7.36 -12.05 8.55
C GLU A 58 -7.69 -10.60 8.19
N THR A 59 -6.99 -9.65 8.83
CA THR A 59 -7.18 -8.22 8.57
C THR A 59 -6.06 -7.69 7.68
N TYR A 60 -6.44 -6.97 6.63
CA TYR A 60 -5.53 -6.38 5.66
C TYR A 60 -5.79 -4.89 5.48
N ALA A 61 -4.76 -4.13 5.16
CA ALA A 61 -4.86 -2.72 4.80
C ALA A 61 -4.09 -2.45 3.50
N ALA A 62 -4.65 -1.58 2.65
CA ALA A 62 -3.97 -1.03 1.48
C ALA A 62 -4.02 0.49 1.56
N VAL A 63 -2.89 1.09 1.92
CA VAL A 63 -2.74 2.54 2.12
C VAL A 63 -2.06 3.12 0.90
N LEU A 64 -2.49 4.30 0.44
CA LEU A 64 -1.79 4.97 -0.66
C LEU A 64 -0.33 5.19 -0.28
N ARG A 65 0.59 4.93 -1.21
CA ARG A 65 2.03 5.09 -0.98
C ARG A 65 2.38 6.51 -0.53
N SER A 66 1.71 7.53 -1.07
CA SER A 66 1.89 8.92 -0.66
C SER A 66 1.53 9.13 0.82
N GLU A 67 0.38 8.63 1.24
CA GLU A 67 -0.09 8.70 2.62
C GLU A 67 0.85 7.95 3.57
N TRP A 68 1.31 6.76 3.17
CA TRP A 68 2.29 5.98 3.93
C TRP A 68 3.62 6.73 4.12
N LEU A 69 4.10 7.42 3.09
CA LEU A 69 5.31 8.23 3.19
C LEU A 69 5.12 9.45 4.09
N VAL A 70 3.94 10.08 4.08
CA VAL A 70 3.61 11.19 4.98
C VAL A 70 3.53 10.69 6.42
N ALA A 71 2.86 9.57 6.66
CA ALA A 71 2.70 8.99 8.00
C ALA A 71 4.03 8.63 8.70
N GLN A 72 5.09 8.37 7.93
CA GLN A 72 6.42 8.09 8.47
C GLN A 72 7.21 9.34 8.87
N LYS A 73 6.80 10.53 8.46
CA LYS A 73 7.48 11.80 8.80
C LYS A 73 7.06 12.33 10.17
N TRP A 74 6.78 11.44 11.11
CA TRP A 74 6.43 11.85 12.46
C TRP A 74 7.70 12.19 13.23
N ASP A 75 7.77 13.43 13.69
CA ASP A 75 8.77 13.88 14.64
C ASP A 75 8.10 14.04 16.01
N PRO A 76 8.63 13.42 17.08
CA PRO A 76 8.07 13.59 18.41
C PRO A 76 8.24 15.04 18.88
N PRO A 77 7.22 15.65 19.51
CA PRO A 77 7.40 16.94 20.18
C PRO A 77 8.44 16.78 21.29
N ALA A 78 9.31 17.79 21.43
CA ALA A 78 10.33 17.87 22.48
C ALA A 78 9.72 17.96 23.89
#